data_AF-C1FTK5-F1
#
_entry.id   AF-C1FTK5-F1
#
_cell.length_a   1.000
_cell.length_b   1.000
_cell.length_c   1.000
_cell.angle_alpha   90.00
_cell.angle_beta   90.00
_cell.angle_gamma   90.00
#
_symmetry.space_group_name_H-M   'P 1'
#
loop_
_entity.id
_entity.type
_entity.pdbx_description
1 polymer ?
#
loop_
_entity_poly.entity_id
_entity_poly.type
_entity_poly.pdbx_seq_one_letter_code
_entity_poly.pdbx_strand_id
1 'polypeptide(L)'
;MIGLEYVLSLYNLTQQELAEELGIKKQNISQWVKGSRKIPKKYLTYLSEKFKIPVPYFSMEIKKSDELKIKIIKLKNENPSQKVNRVFDPIRREFKEEVYEQSVENEITLLNIEIERQELLEIIYKIINFDFDNKTDHIKEYANENRKIIGVFDYITTILESKKVESDFLMEILNAVVLSFKIEEGFDMRPLVRDLEMIFQCYEFDEKRGCCIEKHNE
;
A
#
# COMPACT_ATOMS: atom_id res chain seq x y z
N MET A 1 -0.16 -6.74 15.37
CA MET A 1 -1.50 -6.86 15.99
C MET A 1 -2.38 -7.71 15.08
N ILE A 2 -3.19 -8.63 15.60
CA ILE A 2 -4.13 -9.41 14.77
C ILE A 2 -5.35 -8.55 14.45
N GLY A 3 -5.86 -8.61 13.22
CA GLY A 3 -6.91 -7.67 12.82
C GLY A 3 -8.24 -7.82 13.56
N LEU A 4 -8.59 -9.00 14.10
CA LEU A 4 -9.74 -9.13 15.01
C LEU A 4 -9.61 -8.23 16.25
N GLU A 5 -8.40 -8.09 16.80
CA GLU A 5 -8.17 -7.25 17.98
C GLU A 5 -8.46 -5.77 17.68
N TYR A 6 -7.98 -5.31 16.52
CA TYR A 6 -8.19 -3.95 16.07
C TYR A 6 -9.63 -3.65 15.68
N VAL A 7 -10.32 -4.59 15.02
CA VAL A 7 -11.74 -4.39 14.71
C VAL A 7 -12.53 -4.25 16.01
N LEU A 8 -12.27 -5.09 17.02
CA LEU A 8 -12.95 -4.97 18.31
C LEU A 8 -12.69 -3.61 18.97
N SER A 9 -11.44 -3.14 18.99
CA SER A 9 -11.11 -1.83 19.57
C SER A 9 -11.74 -0.68 18.78
N LEU A 10 -11.74 -0.74 17.44
CA LEU A 10 -12.33 0.28 16.57
C LEU A 10 -13.84 0.44 16.77
N TYR A 11 -14.54 -0.66 17.10
CA TYR A 11 -15.97 -0.68 17.39
C TYR A 11 -16.29 -0.56 18.88
N ASN A 12 -15.28 -0.32 19.73
CA ASN A 12 -15.42 -0.27 21.20
C ASN A 12 -16.09 -1.53 21.79
N LEU A 13 -15.82 -2.70 21.21
CA LEU A 13 -16.33 -3.99 21.66
C LEU A 13 -15.26 -4.77 22.42
N THR A 14 -15.63 -5.31 23.57
CA THR A 14 -14.78 -6.18 24.36
C THR A 14 -14.81 -7.61 23.85
N GLN A 15 -13.76 -8.39 24.16
CA GLN A 15 -13.75 -9.83 23.88
C GLN A 15 -14.85 -10.60 24.62
N GLN A 16 -15.35 -10.05 25.74
CA GLN A 16 -16.43 -10.66 26.51
C GLN A 16 -17.77 -10.50 25.78
N GLU A 17 -18.08 -9.28 25.33
CA GLU A 17 -19.32 -8.99 24.58
C GLU A 17 -19.39 -9.82 23.28
N LEU A 18 -18.29 -9.91 22.52
CA LEU A 18 -18.26 -10.76 21.33
C LEU A 18 -18.48 -12.24 21.68
N ALA A 19 -17.92 -12.72 22.79
CA ALA A 19 -18.07 -14.12 23.20
C ALA A 19 -19.53 -14.45 23.57
N GLU A 20 -20.19 -13.54 24.29
CA GLU A 20 -21.60 -13.64 24.64
C GLU A 20 -22.48 -13.65 23.39
N GLU A 21 -22.23 -12.74 22.45
CA GLU A 21 -22.95 -12.66 21.18
C GLU A 21 -22.81 -13.94 20.34
N LEU A 22 -21.62 -14.56 20.35
CA LEU A 22 -21.34 -15.81 19.64
C LEU A 22 -21.76 -17.08 20.40
N GLY A 23 -22.23 -16.95 21.64
CA GLY A 23 -22.59 -18.08 22.51
C GLY A 23 -21.41 -18.99 22.86
N ILE A 24 -20.20 -18.43 23.02
CA ILE A 24 -18.96 -19.18 23.33
C ILE A 24 -18.21 -18.60 24.52
N LYS A 25 -17.23 -19.35 25.04
CA LYS A 25 -16.37 -18.85 26.11
C LYS A 25 -15.41 -17.77 25.60
N LYS A 26 -15.22 -16.68 26.38
CA LYS A 26 -14.23 -15.61 26.14
C LYS A 26 -12.83 -16.12 25.81
N GLN A 27 -12.42 -17.24 26.40
CA GLN A 27 -11.12 -17.86 26.12
C GLN A 27 -10.92 -18.20 24.64
N ASN A 28 -11.98 -18.55 23.89
CA ASN A 28 -11.88 -18.76 22.45
C ASN A 28 -11.53 -17.47 21.71
N ILE A 29 -12.20 -16.36 22.03
CA ILE A 29 -11.91 -15.04 21.45
C ILE A 29 -10.47 -14.62 21.76
N SER A 30 -10.04 -14.80 23.01
CA SER A 30 -8.67 -14.47 23.43
C SER A 30 -7.62 -15.27 22.65
N GLN A 31 -7.89 -16.56 22.36
CA GLN A 31 -7.01 -17.39 21.54
C GLN A 31 -6.94 -16.91 20.08
N TRP A 32 -8.06 -16.41 19.54
CA TRP A 32 -8.12 -15.84 18.19
C TRP A 32 -7.36 -14.53 18.09
N VAL A 33 -7.57 -13.61 19.04
CA VAL A 33 -6.87 -12.33 19.13
C VAL A 33 -5.35 -12.53 19.26
N LYS A 34 -4.93 -13.55 20.01
CA LYS A 34 -3.50 -13.90 20.15
C LYS A 34 -2.92 -14.64 18.93
N GLY A 35 -3.73 -14.98 17.93
CA GLY A 35 -3.30 -15.81 16.79
C GLY A 35 -3.00 -17.28 17.12
N SER A 36 -3.06 -17.68 18.39
CA SER A 36 -2.78 -19.05 18.84
C SER A 36 -3.75 -20.11 18.30
N ARG A 37 -4.96 -19.70 17.88
CA ARG A 37 -5.94 -20.56 17.23
C ARG A 37 -6.64 -19.80 16.10
N LYS A 38 -6.79 -20.46 14.95
CA LYS A 38 -7.55 -19.92 13.83
C LYS A 38 -9.04 -19.76 14.17
N ILE A 39 -9.66 -18.71 13.66
CA ILE A 39 -11.10 -18.47 13.79
C ILE A 39 -11.84 -19.50 12.91
N PRO A 40 -12.78 -20.29 13.46
CA PRO A 40 -13.60 -21.21 12.66
C PRO A 40 -14.39 -20.47 11.57
N LYS A 41 -14.53 -21.10 10.40
CA LYS A 41 -15.19 -20.51 9.21
C LYS A 41 -16.57 -19.90 9.50
N LYS A 42 -17.40 -20.58 10.30
CA LYS A 42 -18.74 -20.07 10.68
C LYS A 42 -18.69 -18.72 11.40
N TYR A 43 -17.68 -18.48 12.23
CA TYR A 43 -17.51 -17.21 12.95
C TYR A 43 -16.87 -16.15 12.06
N LEU A 44 -15.99 -16.53 11.13
CA LEU A 44 -15.48 -15.60 10.11
C LEU A 44 -16.59 -15.03 9.24
N THR A 45 -17.52 -15.86 8.78
CA THR A 45 -18.69 -15.40 8.01
C THR A 45 -19.53 -14.42 8.83
N TYR A 46 -19.85 -14.78 10.08
CA TYR A 46 -20.59 -13.90 10.98
C TYR A 46 -19.90 -12.55 11.22
N LEU A 47 -18.59 -12.55 11.52
CA LEU A 47 -17.82 -11.34 11.76
C LEU A 47 -17.78 -10.44 10.51
N SER A 48 -17.58 -11.05 9.34
CA SER A 48 -17.60 -10.34 8.07
C SER A 48 -18.95 -9.70 7.80
N GLU A 49 -20.05 -10.39 8.09
CA GLU A 49 -21.40 -9.86 7.92
C GLU A 49 -21.74 -8.75 8.93
N LYS A 50 -21.32 -8.89 10.19
CA LYS A 50 -21.54 -7.93 11.28
C LYS A 50 -20.83 -6.60 11.03
N PHE A 51 -19.53 -6.68 10.71
CA PHE A 51 -18.69 -5.48 10.54
C PHE A 51 -18.59 -5.01 9.09
N LYS A 52 -19.11 -5.79 8.13
CA LYS A 52 -18.92 -5.59 6.67
C LYS A 52 -17.45 -5.50 6.25
N ILE A 53 -16.58 -6.16 7.00
CA ILE A 53 -15.13 -6.21 6.74
C ILE A 53 -14.81 -7.55 6.03
N PRO A 54 -13.94 -7.56 5.01
CA PRO A 54 -13.50 -8.79 4.38
C PRO A 54 -12.86 -9.78 5.36
N VAL A 55 -13.21 -11.06 5.21
CA VAL A 55 -12.74 -12.18 6.05
C VAL A 55 -11.22 -12.17 6.34
N PRO A 56 -10.33 -11.91 5.37
CA PRO A 56 -8.88 -11.94 5.60
C PRO A 56 -8.40 -11.03 6.73
N TYR A 57 -9.00 -9.84 6.88
CA TYR A 57 -8.60 -8.86 7.89
C TYR A 57 -8.72 -9.41 9.31
N PHE A 58 -9.66 -10.32 9.60
CA PHE A 58 -9.82 -10.83 10.98
C PHE A 58 -8.72 -11.80 11.41
N SER A 59 -8.07 -12.47 10.46
CA SER A 59 -7.13 -13.56 10.76
C SER A 59 -5.66 -13.21 10.49
N MET A 60 -5.41 -12.16 9.70
CA MET A 60 -4.05 -11.73 9.41
C MET A 60 -3.52 -10.77 10.47
N GLU A 61 -2.19 -10.68 10.54
CA GLU A 61 -1.55 -9.52 11.14
C GLU A 61 -1.83 -8.31 10.27
N ILE A 62 -2.36 -7.28 10.88
CA ILE A 62 -2.69 -6.03 10.20
C ILE A 62 -1.55 -5.05 10.36
N LYS A 63 -1.26 -4.35 9.28
CA LYS A 63 -0.32 -3.24 9.26
C LYS A 63 -1.05 -1.91 9.37
N LYS A 64 -0.31 -0.81 9.34
CA LYS A 64 -0.89 0.52 9.48
C LYS A 64 -1.80 0.88 8.29
N SER A 65 -1.40 0.51 7.09
CA SER A 65 -2.23 0.66 5.88
C SER A 65 -3.56 -0.10 5.99
N ASP A 66 -3.53 -1.33 6.51
CA ASP A 66 -4.73 -2.16 6.72
C ASP A 66 -5.68 -1.54 7.76
N GLU A 67 -5.15 -1.01 8.86
CA GLU A 67 -5.93 -0.31 9.88
C GLU A 67 -6.76 0.84 9.29
N LEU A 68 -6.16 1.61 8.38
CA LEU A 68 -6.79 2.75 7.70
C LEU A 68 -7.83 2.29 6.69
N LYS A 69 -7.57 1.23 5.93
CA LYS A 69 -8.56 0.61 5.03
C LYS A 69 -9.80 0.14 5.80
N ILE A 70 -9.60 -0.48 6.96
CA ILE A 70 -10.69 -0.89 7.85
C ILE A 70 -11.46 0.34 8.39
N LYS A 71 -10.79 1.45 8.70
CA LYS A 71 -11.47 2.70 9.08
C LYS A 71 -12.35 3.24 7.96
N ILE A 72 -11.88 3.23 6.71
CA ILE A 72 -12.69 3.62 5.55
C ILE A 72 -13.93 2.73 5.44
N ILE A 73 -13.78 1.41 5.60
CA ILE A 73 -14.92 0.48 5.57
C ILE A 73 -15.94 0.86 6.66
N LYS A 74 -15.49 1.06 7.90
CA LYS A 74 -16.36 1.50 9.01
C LYS A 74 -17.08 2.82 8.69
N LEU A 75 -16.33 3.82 8.23
CA LEU A 75 -16.84 5.15 7.91
C LEU A 75 -17.94 5.08 6.84
N LYS A 76 -17.72 4.30 5.76
CA LYS A 76 -18.71 4.07 4.70
C LYS A 76 -19.95 3.33 5.21
N ASN A 77 -19.80 2.39 6.15
CA ASN A 77 -20.93 1.67 6.73
C ASN A 77 -21.77 2.55 7.64
N GLU A 78 -21.14 3.45 8.41
CA GLU A 78 -21.81 4.39 9.30
C GLU A 78 -22.47 5.56 8.52
N ASN A 79 -21.93 5.86 7.33
CA ASN A 79 -22.40 6.93 6.45
C ASN A 79 -22.75 6.37 5.07
N PRO A 80 -23.91 5.69 4.91
CA PRO A 80 -24.27 5.04 3.66
C PRO A 80 -24.37 6.05 2.51
N SER A 81 -23.84 5.67 1.35
CA SER A 81 -23.88 6.48 0.14
C SER A 81 -25.30 6.63 -0.42
N GLN A 82 -25.54 7.75 -1.10
CA GLN A 82 -26.72 7.97 -1.92
C GLN A 82 -26.46 7.49 -3.34
N LYS A 83 -27.41 6.75 -3.92
CA LYS A 83 -27.33 6.33 -5.32
C LYS A 83 -27.91 7.41 -6.21
N VAL A 84 -27.05 8.08 -6.97
CA VAL A 84 -27.42 9.14 -7.90
C VAL A 84 -27.27 8.63 -9.33
N ASN A 85 -28.27 8.87 -10.16
CA ASN A 85 -28.17 8.60 -11.59
C ASN A 85 -27.44 9.77 -12.25
N ARG A 86 -26.30 9.51 -12.90
CA ARG A 86 -25.62 10.48 -13.74
C ARG A 86 -25.74 10.09 -15.20
N VAL A 87 -25.95 11.10 -16.04
CA VAL A 87 -25.98 10.97 -17.50
C VAL A 87 -24.63 11.47 -18.02
N PHE A 88 -23.87 10.59 -18.68
CA PHE A 88 -22.67 11.02 -19.40
C PHE A 88 -23.07 11.46 -20.82
N ASP A 89 -23.07 12.77 -21.07
CA ASP A 89 -23.27 13.34 -22.40
C ASP A 89 -21.88 13.42 -23.08
N PRO A 90 -21.62 12.65 -24.15
CA PRO A 90 -22.46 12.61 -25.37
C PRO A 90 -23.25 11.32 -25.62
N ILE A 91 -23.11 10.29 -24.78
CA ILE A 91 -23.57 8.92 -25.09
C ILE A 91 -24.97 8.64 -24.49
N ARG A 92 -25.53 9.57 -23.70
CA ARG A 92 -26.78 9.38 -22.93
C ARG A 92 -26.79 8.08 -22.12
N ARG A 93 -25.62 7.65 -21.66
CA ARG A 93 -25.50 6.45 -20.82
C ARG A 93 -25.72 6.86 -19.38
N GLU A 94 -26.76 6.30 -18.77
CA GLU A 94 -26.99 6.41 -17.34
C GLU A 94 -26.07 5.45 -16.60
N PHE A 95 -25.35 5.98 -15.62
CA PHE A 95 -24.65 5.16 -14.63
C PHE A 95 -25.09 5.57 -13.23
N LYS A 96 -25.14 4.58 -12.34
CA LYS A 96 -25.42 4.78 -10.93
C LYS A 96 -24.10 5.02 -10.23
N GLU A 97 -23.96 6.21 -9.65
CA GLU A 97 -22.83 6.56 -8.83
C GLU A 97 -23.25 6.57 -7.36
N GLU A 98 -22.37 6.05 -6.52
CA GLU A 98 -22.50 6.14 -5.08
C GLU A 98 -21.83 7.44 -4.61
N VAL A 99 -22.63 8.35 -4.05
CA VAL A 99 -22.16 9.67 -3.60
C VAL A 99 -22.31 9.73 -2.08
N TYR A 100 -21.21 10.03 -1.40
CA TYR A 100 -21.20 10.27 0.04
C TYR A 100 -21.43 11.75 0.35
N GLU A 101 -21.75 12.08 1.60
CA GLU A 101 -21.70 13.48 2.05
C GLU A 101 -20.28 14.03 1.83
N GLN A 102 -20.16 15.30 1.43
CA GLN A 102 -18.87 15.91 1.11
C GLN A 102 -17.85 15.79 2.26
N SER A 103 -18.31 15.91 3.51
CA SER A 103 -17.48 15.75 4.71
C SER A 103 -16.85 14.35 4.78
N VAL A 104 -17.65 13.31 4.51
CA VAL A 104 -17.24 11.91 4.47
C VAL A 104 -16.30 11.64 3.29
N GLU A 105 -16.60 12.20 2.12
CA GLU A 105 -15.73 12.09 0.94
C GLU A 105 -14.35 12.70 1.17
N ASN A 106 -14.31 13.87 1.83
CA ASN A 106 -13.05 14.51 2.23
C ASN A 106 -12.27 13.62 3.21
N GLU A 107 -12.94 13.03 4.21
CA GLU A 107 -12.29 12.14 5.17
C GLU A 107 -11.74 10.87 4.49
N ILE A 108 -12.52 10.25 3.61
CA ILE A 108 -12.07 9.10 2.80
C ILE A 108 -10.85 9.48 1.96
N THR A 109 -10.86 10.67 1.33
CA THR A 109 -9.74 11.18 0.53
C THR A 109 -8.47 11.31 1.35
N LEU A 110 -8.56 11.94 2.53
CA LEU A 110 -7.41 12.08 3.45
C LEU A 110 -6.91 10.72 3.95
N LEU A 111 -7.82 9.80 4.26
CA LEU A 111 -7.46 8.44 4.66
C LEU A 111 -6.78 7.67 3.52
N ASN A 112 -7.19 7.84 2.26
CA ASN A 112 -6.55 7.22 1.10
C ASN A 112 -5.12 7.73 0.90
N ILE A 113 -4.90 9.06 0.98
CA ILE A 113 -3.55 9.64 0.94
C ILE A 113 -2.68 9.06 2.06
N GLU A 114 -3.25 8.92 3.26
CA GLU A 114 -2.54 8.32 4.38
C GLU A 114 -2.25 6.82 4.15
N ILE A 115 -3.15 6.08 3.51
CA ILE A 115 -2.91 4.68 3.10
C ILE A 115 -1.74 4.61 2.14
N GLU A 116 -1.76 5.40 1.06
CA GLU A 116 -0.69 5.45 0.06
C GLU A 116 0.66 5.76 0.71
N ARG A 117 0.69 6.74 1.64
CA ARG A 117 1.87 7.07 2.43
C ARG A 117 2.39 5.87 3.23
N GLN A 118 1.51 5.17 3.96
CA GLN A 118 1.91 4.03 4.79
C GLN A 118 2.37 2.85 3.94
N GLU A 119 1.69 2.55 2.84
CA GLU A 119 2.08 1.48 1.92
C GLU A 119 3.46 1.74 1.30
N LEU A 120 3.73 2.99 0.90
CA LEU A 120 5.06 3.38 0.42
C LEU A 120 6.13 3.17 1.49
N LEU A 121 5.89 3.60 2.74
CA LEU A 121 6.84 3.39 3.84
C LEU A 121 7.09 1.89 4.08
N GLU A 122 6.04 1.07 4.10
CA GLU A 122 6.17 -0.38 4.23
C GLU A 122 7.00 -1.01 3.11
N ILE A 123 6.87 -0.51 1.87
CA ILE A 123 7.68 -0.94 0.73
C ILE A 123 9.14 -0.50 0.91
N ILE A 124 9.38 0.76 1.27
CA ILE A 124 10.73 1.29 1.52
C ILE A 124 11.45 0.47 2.60
N TYR A 125 10.78 0.16 3.72
CA TYR A 125 11.35 -0.69 4.78
C TYR A 125 11.67 -2.12 4.30
N LYS A 126 10.92 -2.66 3.35
CA LYS A 126 11.25 -3.98 2.76
C LYS A 126 12.42 -3.91 1.79
N ILE A 127 12.55 -2.82 1.04
CA ILE A 127 13.69 -2.61 0.11
C ILE A 127 14.96 -2.39 0.92
N ILE A 128 14.88 -1.59 1.99
CA ILE A 128 15.94 -1.43 3.00
C ILE A 128 15.86 -2.65 3.94
N ASN A 129 16.12 -3.82 3.39
CA ASN A 129 16.11 -5.10 4.10
C ASN A 129 17.36 -5.20 4.98
N PHE A 130 17.45 -4.39 6.04
CA PHE A 130 18.54 -4.37 7.00
C PHE A 130 18.14 -5.06 8.31
N ASP A 131 18.78 -6.20 8.59
CA ASP A 131 18.63 -6.97 9.82
C ASP A 131 19.93 -6.87 10.63
N PHE A 132 19.84 -6.27 11.82
CA PHE A 132 20.96 -6.09 12.75
C PHE A 132 21.51 -7.42 13.27
N ASP A 133 20.65 -8.44 13.38
CA ASP A 133 21.02 -9.76 13.88
C ASP A 133 21.42 -10.72 12.76
N ASN A 134 21.60 -10.20 11.54
CA ASN A 134 21.99 -11.01 10.39
C ASN A 134 23.37 -11.63 10.59
N LYS A 135 23.38 -12.94 10.87
CA LYS A 135 24.59 -13.76 11.04
C LYS A 135 25.18 -14.21 9.69
N THR A 136 25.08 -13.38 8.66
CA THR A 136 25.70 -13.65 7.36
C THR A 136 27.21 -13.54 7.46
N ASP A 137 27.95 -14.40 6.76
CA ASP A 137 29.41 -14.27 6.64
C ASP A 137 29.82 -13.01 5.82
N HIS A 138 28.86 -12.39 5.13
CA HIS A 138 29.05 -11.27 4.19
C HIS A 138 28.49 -9.93 4.71
N ILE A 139 28.59 -9.66 6.02
CA ILE A 139 28.00 -8.45 6.66
C ILE A 139 28.40 -7.15 5.94
N LYS A 140 29.66 -7.06 5.49
CA LYS A 140 30.17 -5.86 4.81
C LYS A 140 29.50 -5.61 3.47
N GLU A 141 29.31 -6.65 2.66
CA GLU A 141 28.66 -6.57 1.34
C GLU A 141 27.18 -6.20 1.52
N TYR A 142 26.49 -6.92 2.40
CA TYR A 142 25.10 -6.65 2.77
C TYR A 142 24.86 -5.23 3.30
N ALA A 143 25.74 -4.72 4.17
CA ALA A 143 25.68 -3.35 4.67
C ALA A 143 25.96 -2.32 3.56
N ASN A 144 26.85 -2.62 2.62
CA ASN A 144 27.17 -1.74 1.51
C ASN A 144 26.00 -1.61 0.52
N GLU A 145 25.32 -2.72 0.21
CA GLU A 145 24.11 -2.73 -0.62
C GLU A 145 22.99 -1.87 -0.01
N ASN A 146 22.69 -2.06 1.28
CA ASN A 146 21.70 -1.26 1.99
C ASN A 146 22.07 0.24 2.01
N ARG A 147 23.36 0.58 2.20
CA ARG A 147 23.82 1.99 2.14
C ARG A 147 23.61 2.62 0.76
N LYS A 148 23.83 1.89 -0.33
CA LYS A 148 23.57 2.39 -1.69
C LYS A 148 22.09 2.72 -1.87
N ILE A 149 21.20 1.82 -1.44
CA ILE A 149 19.74 2.01 -1.48
C ILE A 149 19.33 3.23 -0.65
N ILE A 150 19.82 3.33 0.59
CA ILE A 150 19.57 4.49 1.47
C ILE A 150 20.02 5.78 0.78
N GLY A 151 21.19 5.78 0.15
CA GLY A 151 21.71 6.93 -0.60
C GLY A 151 20.77 7.39 -1.73
N VAL A 152 20.12 6.45 -2.44
CA VAL A 152 19.14 6.81 -3.48
C VAL A 152 17.95 7.57 -2.87
N PHE A 153 17.37 7.05 -1.78
CA PHE A 153 16.26 7.72 -1.09
C PHE A 153 16.68 9.07 -0.50
N ASP A 154 17.90 9.18 0.02
CA ASP A 154 18.45 10.43 0.57
C ASP A 154 18.58 11.52 -0.51
N TYR A 155 19.08 11.18 -1.70
CA TYR A 155 19.15 12.13 -2.82
C TYR A 155 17.77 12.58 -3.28
N ILE A 156 16.81 11.65 -3.45
CA ILE A 156 15.44 12.00 -3.84
C ILE A 156 14.82 12.93 -2.79
N THR A 157 14.97 12.61 -1.50
CA THR A 157 14.44 13.42 -0.41
C THR A 157 15.08 14.81 -0.40
N THR A 158 16.40 14.90 -0.56
CA THR A 158 17.14 16.17 -0.65
C THR A 158 16.63 17.06 -1.80
N ILE A 159 16.38 16.47 -2.98
CA ILE A 159 15.83 17.21 -4.12
C ILE A 159 14.43 17.76 -3.79
N LEU A 160 13.55 16.92 -3.23
CA LEU A 160 12.18 17.30 -2.89
C LEU A 160 12.14 18.37 -1.77
N GLU A 161 12.97 18.22 -0.73
CA GLU A 161 13.07 19.18 0.37
C GLU A 161 13.62 20.54 -0.06
N SER A 162 14.47 20.57 -1.09
CA SER A 162 15.04 21.81 -1.61
C SER A 162 13.96 22.77 -2.14
N LYS A 163 12.81 22.24 -2.59
CA LYS A 163 11.73 22.98 -3.28
C LYS A 163 12.20 23.77 -4.52
N LYS A 164 13.40 23.45 -5.05
CA LYS A 164 13.97 24.07 -6.25
C LYS A 164 13.65 23.32 -7.53
N VAL A 165 13.17 22.09 -7.41
CA VAL A 165 12.80 21.21 -8.50
C VAL A 165 11.34 20.81 -8.33
N GLU A 166 10.54 21.01 -9.36
CA GLU A 166 9.14 20.61 -9.36
C GLU A 166 9.02 19.08 -9.35
N SER A 167 8.04 18.54 -8.61
CA SER A 167 7.83 17.10 -8.51
C SER A 167 7.59 16.46 -9.86
N ASP A 168 6.82 17.12 -10.73
CA ASP A 168 6.46 16.60 -12.05
C ASP A 168 7.68 16.46 -12.95
N PHE A 169 8.62 17.42 -12.86
CA PHE A 169 9.88 17.35 -13.57
C PHE A 169 10.77 16.20 -13.08
N LEU A 170 10.88 15.99 -11.75
CA LEU A 170 11.60 14.83 -11.22
C LEU A 170 10.94 13.51 -11.66
N MET A 171 9.60 13.47 -11.67
CA MET A 171 8.84 12.32 -12.14
C MET A 171 9.08 12.01 -13.62
N GLU A 172 9.30 13.00 -14.49
CA GLU A 172 9.68 12.76 -15.89
C GLU A 172 11.01 12.00 -15.99
N ILE A 173 12.01 12.42 -15.21
CA ILE A 173 13.32 11.78 -15.19
C ILE A 173 13.20 10.33 -14.69
N LEU A 174 12.48 10.13 -13.60
CA LEU A 174 12.27 8.79 -13.04
C LEU A 174 11.45 7.90 -13.98
N ASN A 175 10.43 8.46 -14.64
CA ASN A 175 9.61 7.73 -15.62
C ASN A 175 10.44 7.27 -16.83
N ALA A 176 11.38 8.11 -17.31
CA ALA A 176 12.29 7.71 -18.36
C ALA A 176 13.10 6.46 -17.98
N VAL A 177 13.60 6.38 -16.74
CA VAL A 177 14.30 5.19 -16.24
C VAL A 177 13.36 3.97 -16.23
N VAL A 178 12.13 4.12 -15.72
CA VAL A 178 11.14 3.02 -15.66
C VAL A 178 10.88 2.44 -17.05
N LEU A 179 10.64 3.31 -18.05
CA LEU A 179 10.34 2.91 -19.41
C LEU A 179 11.55 2.26 -20.12
N SER A 180 12.74 2.85 -20.00
CA SER A 180 13.96 2.36 -20.67
C SER A 180 14.35 0.95 -20.26
N PHE A 181 14.20 0.62 -18.98
CA PHE A 181 14.54 -0.69 -18.44
C PHE A 181 13.34 -1.64 -18.39
N LYS A 182 12.19 -1.26 -18.97
CA LYS A 182 10.96 -2.06 -19.03
C LYS A 182 10.52 -2.57 -17.66
N ILE A 183 10.68 -1.72 -16.64
CA ILE A 183 10.28 -2.04 -15.26
C ILE A 183 8.75 -2.10 -15.19
N GLU A 184 8.06 -1.19 -15.89
CA GLU A 184 6.61 -1.22 -16.09
C GLU A 184 6.27 -0.95 -17.56
N GLU A 185 5.19 -1.57 -18.05
CA GLU A 185 4.68 -1.28 -19.39
C GLU A 185 4.02 0.10 -19.42
N GLY A 186 4.44 0.94 -20.36
CA GLY A 186 3.91 2.29 -20.48
C GLY A 186 4.43 3.02 -21.70
N PHE A 187 3.87 4.22 -21.91
CA PHE A 187 4.31 5.11 -22.97
C PHE A 187 4.11 6.57 -22.53
N ASP A 188 5.11 7.40 -22.77
CA ASP A 188 5.09 8.82 -22.42
C ASP A 188 5.65 9.65 -23.57
N MET A 189 4.87 10.61 -24.06
CA MET A 189 5.21 11.44 -25.22
C MET A 189 5.96 12.71 -24.87
N ARG A 190 6.23 12.97 -23.59
CA ARG A 190 6.92 14.19 -23.17
C ARG A 190 8.36 14.20 -23.72
N PRO A 191 8.83 15.30 -24.33
CA PRO A 191 10.12 15.34 -25.01
C PRO A 191 11.29 14.89 -24.14
N LEU A 192 11.37 15.37 -22.89
CA LEU A 192 12.43 15.01 -21.96
C LEU A 192 12.47 13.50 -21.67
N VAL A 193 11.31 12.89 -21.47
CA VAL A 193 11.20 11.46 -21.20
C VAL A 193 11.73 10.66 -22.39
N ARG A 194 11.36 11.04 -23.62
CA ARG A 194 11.82 10.37 -24.86
C ARG A 194 13.32 10.55 -25.11
N ASP A 195 13.85 11.75 -24.89
CA ASP A 195 15.27 12.04 -25.05
C ASP A 195 16.11 11.21 -24.06
N LEU A 196 15.70 11.18 -22.79
CA LEU A 196 16.34 10.35 -21.77
C LEU A 196 16.16 8.86 -22.08
N GLU A 197 15.00 8.44 -22.58
CA GLU A 197 14.74 7.06 -22.94
C GLU A 197 15.71 6.57 -24.01
N MET A 198 15.95 7.38 -25.05
CA MET A 198 16.92 7.10 -26.10
C MET A 198 18.35 6.95 -25.56
N ILE A 199 18.75 7.80 -24.60
CA ILE A 199 20.07 7.72 -23.97
C ILE A 199 20.18 6.42 -23.14
N PHE A 200 19.19 6.12 -22.32
CA PHE A 200 19.23 4.95 -21.44
C PHE A 200 19.09 3.62 -22.20
N GLN A 201 18.43 3.60 -23.37
CA GLN A 201 18.36 2.43 -24.24
C GLN A 201 19.73 1.99 -24.78
N CYS A 202 20.76 2.84 -24.72
CA CYS A 202 22.15 2.45 -25.00
C CYS A 202 22.76 1.57 -23.89
N TYR A 203 22.09 1.40 -22.75
CA TYR A 203 22.54 0.56 -21.64
C TYR A 203 21.64 -0.67 -21.48
N GLU A 204 22.19 -1.73 -20.89
CA GLU A 204 21.46 -2.91 -20.43
C GLU A 204 21.93 -3.33 -19.04
N PHE A 205 21.03 -3.96 -18.27
CA PHE A 205 21.35 -4.45 -16.94
C PHE A 205 22.02 -5.83 -17.05
N ASP A 206 23.29 -5.93 -16.65
CA ASP A 206 24.01 -7.20 -16.56
C ASP A 206 23.73 -7.86 -15.21
N GLU A 207 22.88 -8.89 -15.22
CA GLU A 207 22.49 -9.64 -14.01
C GLU A 207 23.69 -10.28 -13.30
N LYS A 208 24.77 -10.64 -14.02
CA LYS A 208 25.95 -11.27 -13.42
C LYS A 208 26.80 -10.26 -12.67
N ARG A 209 26.84 -9.01 -13.16
CA ARG A 209 27.63 -7.92 -12.56
C ARG A 209 26.82 -7.06 -11.61
N GLY A 210 25.49 -7.12 -11.66
CA GLY A 210 24.59 -6.30 -10.86
C GLY A 210 24.68 -4.80 -11.19
N CYS A 211 24.97 -4.46 -12.45
CA CYS A 211 25.10 -3.07 -12.88
C CYS A 211 24.72 -2.89 -14.35
N CYS A 212 24.41 -1.64 -14.74
CA CYS A 212 24.17 -1.29 -16.13
C CYS A 212 25.49 -1.18 -16.90
N ILE A 213 25.55 -1.80 -18.07
CA ILE A 213 26.67 -1.72 -19.01
C ILE A 213 26.21 -1.11 -20.33
N GLU A 214 27.10 -0.43 -21.04
CA GLU A 214 26.82 0.08 -22.38
C GLU A 214 26.69 -1.12 -23.34
N LYS A 215 25.66 -1.11 -24.18
CA LYS A 215 25.48 -2.10 -25.23
C LYS A 215 26.63 -1.93 -26.22
N HIS A 216 27.45 -2.95 -26.35
CA HIS A 216 28.39 -3.00 -27.46
C HIS A 216 27.57 -3.18 -28.73
N ASN A 217 27.53 -2.16 -29.58
CA ASN A 217 27.04 -2.30 -30.95
C ASN A 217 27.96 -3.33 -31.65
N GLU A 218 27.45 -4.52 -31.93
CA GLU A 218 28.05 -5.43 -32.92
C GLU A 218 27.90 -4.85 -34.34
#